data_AF-A0A9W4REP7-F1
#
_entry.id   AF-A0A9W4REP7-F1
#
_cell.length_a   1.000
_cell.length_b   1.000
_cell.length_c   1.000
_cell.angle_alpha   90.00
_cell.angle_beta   90.00
_cell.angle_gamma   90.00
#
_symmetry.space_group_name_H-M   'P 1'
#
loop_
_entity.id
_entity.type
_entity.pdbx_description
1 polymer ?
#
loop_
_entity_poly.entity_id
_entity_poly.type
_entity_poly.pdbx_seq_one_letter_code
_entity_poly.pdbx_strand_id
1 'polypeptide(L)'
;MFQLIVAVISIALVAVLAIASIYYGGTAFNQSQMKGQVTALVNAGQQIAGAQALYSNDTGAKSAAIGDLTAGGKYLSSAPAKPSNATGGVWATDGSVASITLDAGAGLTFCNEVQKQAGGTALADEAALTARTALPADQQFSCVTSGGNTVFEFRV
;
A
#
# COMPACT_ATOMS: atom_id res chain seq x y z
N MET A 1 -30.52 -33.86 34.70
CA MET A 1 -29.04 -33.96 34.77
C MET A 1 -28.38 -34.09 33.40
N PHE A 2 -28.99 -34.77 32.42
CA PHE A 2 -28.46 -34.89 31.04
C PHE A 2 -28.33 -33.54 30.30
N GLN A 3 -29.30 -32.64 30.48
CA GLN A 3 -29.32 -31.30 29.86
C GLN A 3 -28.12 -30.41 30.26
N LEU A 4 -27.60 -30.57 31.48
CA LEU A 4 -26.49 -29.73 31.97
C LEU A 4 -25.15 -30.14 31.35
N ILE A 5 -24.93 -31.44 31.16
CA ILE A 5 -23.71 -31.97 30.52
C ILE A 5 -23.62 -31.51 29.07
N VAL A 6 -24.72 -31.61 28.32
CA VAL A 6 -24.75 -31.19 26.90
C VAL A 6 -24.44 -29.68 26.79
N ALA A 7 -25.06 -28.85 27.64
CA ALA A 7 -24.82 -27.41 27.64
C ALA A 7 -23.36 -27.04 27.92
N VAL A 8 -22.73 -27.68 28.91
CA VAL A 8 -21.32 -27.42 29.25
C VAL A 8 -20.39 -27.83 28.10
N ILE A 9 -20.63 -28.98 27.48
CA ILE A 9 -19.83 -29.45 26.33
C ILE A 9 -20.01 -28.52 25.13
N SER A 10 -21.22 -28.05 24.85
CA SER A 10 -21.48 -27.09 23.75
C SER A 10 -20.73 -25.78 23.95
N ILE A 11 -20.75 -25.21 25.16
CA ILE A 11 -20.01 -23.98 25.47
C ILE A 11 -18.50 -24.20 25.31
N ALA A 12 -17.97 -25.33 25.79
CA ALA A 12 -16.56 -25.67 25.65
C ALA A 12 -16.13 -25.79 24.18
N LEU A 13 -16.94 -26.41 23.32
CA LEU A 13 -16.64 -26.56 21.90
C LEU A 13 -16.66 -25.21 21.15
N VAL A 14 -17.64 -24.35 21.45
CA VAL A 14 -17.69 -23.00 20.89
C VAL A 14 -16.49 -22.16 21.34
N ALA A 15 -16.10 -22.27 22.60
CA ALA A 15 -14.91 -21.57 23.12
C ALA A 15 -13.62 -22.02 22.41
N VAL A 16 -13.44 -23.32 22.16
CA VAL A 16 -12.28 -23.85 21.43
C VAL A 16 -12.26 -23.36 19.98
N LEU A 17 -13.40 -23.37 19.29
CA LEU A 17 -13.51 -22.85 17.91
C LEU A 17 -13.25 -21.34 17.86
N ALA A 18 -13.74 -20.58 18.83
CA ALA A 18 -13.48 -19.14 18.93
C ALA A 18 -11.98 -18.87 19.11
N ILE A 19 -11.31 -19.58 20.02
CA ILE A 19 -9.86 -19.45 20.23
C ILE A 19 -9.08 -19.80 18.95
N ALA A 20 -9.44 -20.88 18.27
CA ALA A 20 -8.83 -21.25 17.00
C ALA A 20 -9.04 -20.16 15.92
N SER A 21 -10.24 -19.58 15.82
CA SER A 21 -10.53 -18.51 14.87
C SER A 21 -9.77 -17.22 15.18
N ILE A 22 -9.51 -16.90 16.44
CA ILE A 22 -8.71 -15.72 16.83
C ILE A 22 -7.23 -15.96 16.50
N TYR A 23 -6.70 -17.14 16.84
CA TYR A 23 -5.28 -17.43 16.65
C TYR A 23 -4.90 -17.61 15.16
N TYR A 24 -5.72 -18.32 14.38
CA TYR A 24 -5.47 -18.57 12.96
C TYR A 24 -6.10 -17.54 12.03
N GLY A 25 -7.24 -16.93 12.41
CA GLY A 25 -7.90 -15.90 11.60
C GLY A 25 -7.19 -14.55 11.67
N GLY A 26 -6.52 -14.22 12.78
CA GLY A 26 -5.82 -12.94 12.94
C GLY A 26 -4.66 -12.74 11.96
N THR A 27 -3.85 -13.78 11.72
CA THR A 27 -2.71 -13.70 10.78
C THR A 27 -3.17 -13.58 9.33
N ALA A 28 -4.20 -14.33 8.95
CA ALA A 28 -4.82 -14.23 7.63
C ALA A 28 -5.50 -12.87 7.39
N PHE A 29 -6.15 -12.31 8.42
CA PHE A 29 -6.75 -10.99 8.35
C PHE A 29 -5.71 -9.88 8.18
N ASN A 30 -4.61 -9.93 8.93
CA ASN A 30 -3.53 -8.95 8.82
C ASN A 30 -2.86 -8.98 7.44
N GLN A 31 -2.62 -10.17 6.87
CA GLN A 31 -2.08 -10.29 5.52
C GLN A 31 -3.08 -9.80 4.45
N SER A 32 -4.37 -10.07 4.65
CA SER A 32 -5.42 -9.57 3.75
C SER A 32 -5.55 -8.05 3.79
N GLN A 33 -5.47 -7.44 4.98
CA GLN A 33 -5.43 -5.99 5.12
C GLN A 33 -4.21 -5.39 4.44
N MET A 34 -3.02 -5.96 4.64
CA MET A 34 -1.79 -5.50 4.00
C MET A 34 -1.91 -5.51 2.47
N LYS A 35 -2.42 -6.61 1.90
CA LYS A 35 -2.70 -6.70 0.46
C LYS A 35 -3.65 -5.61 -0.01
N GLY A 36 -4.74 -5.38 0.71
CA GLY A 36 -5.71 -4.32 0.40
C GLY A 36 -5.09 -2.93 0.44
N GLN A 37 -4.21 -2.66 1.40
CA GLN A 37 -3.47 -1.39 1.49
C GLN A 37 -2.51 -1.20 0.31
N VAL A 38 -1.77 -2.23 -0.10
CA VAL A 38 -0.92 -2.20 -1.30
C VAL A 38 -1.77 -1.92 -2.55
N THR A 39 -2.90 -2.63 -2.72
CA THR A 39 -3.80 -2.40 -3.86
C THR A 39 -4.38 -0.98 -3.85
N ALA A 40 -4.69 -0.42 -2.67
CA ALA A 40 -5.14 0.97 -2.56
C ALA A 40 -4.06 1.96 -3.01
N LEU A 41 -2.78 1.74 -2.65
CA LEU A 41 -1.66 2.55 -3.15
C LEU A 41 -1.50 2.44 -4.66
N VAL A 42 -1.59 1.23 -5.21
CA VAL A 42 -1.50 1.00 -6.66
C VAL A 42 -2.63 1.73 -7.40
N ASN A 43 -3.87 1.62 -6.91
CA ASN A 43 -5.03 2.31 -7.49
C ASN A 43 -4.90 3.84 -7.40
N ALA A 44 -4.33 4.36 -6.30
CA ALA A 44 -4.02 5.78 -6.17
C ALA A 44 -2.93 6.22 -7.16
N GLY A 45 -1.86 5.44 -7.32
CA GLY A 45 -0.81 5.68 -8.32
C GLY A 45 -1.36 5.70 -9.74
N GLN A 46 -2.25 4.76 -10.09
CA GLN A 46 -2.93 4.72 -11.39
C GLN A 46 -3.82 5.94 -11.65
N GLN A 47 -4.52 6.46 -10.63
CA GLN A 47 -5.30 7.70 -10.76
C GLN A 47 -4.38 8.89 -11.06
N ILE A 48 -3.22 8.97 -10.39
CA ILE A 48 -2.24 10.03 -10.65
C ILE A 48 -1.63 9.87 -12.05
N ALA A 49 -1.31 8.65 -12.49
CA ALA A 49 -0.82 8.38 -13.85
C ALA A 49 -1.85 8.80 -14.92
N GLY A 50 -3.13 8.49 -14.71
CA GLY A 50 -4.21 8.93 -15.60
C GLY A 50 -4.33 10.45 -15.66
N ALA A 51 -4.23 11.13 -14.52
CA ALA A 51 -4.24 12.59 -14.43
C ALA A 51 -3.02 13.21 -15.13
N GLN A 52 -1.83 12.62 -14.97
CA GLN A 52 -0.61 13.02 -15.66
C GLN A 52 -0.73 12.87 -17.18
N ALA A 53 -1.34 11.79 -17.66
CA ALA A 53 -1.59 11.60 -19.08
C ALA A 53 -2.51 12.71 -19.64
N LEU A 54 -3.60 13.03 -18.94
CA LEU A 54 -4.50 14.12 -19.34
C LEU A 54 -3.81 15.50 -19.29
N TYR A 55 -3.03 15.77 -18.24
CA TYR A 55 -2.26 17.01 -18.11
C TYR A 55 -1.23 17.15 -19.23
N SER A 56 -0.53 16.06 -19.58
CA SER A 56 0.45 16.05 -20.67
C SER A 56 -0.17 16.24 -22.05
N ASN A 57 -1.42 15.79 -22.23
CA ASN A 57 -2.15 16.01 -23.48
C ASN A 57 -2.56 17.49 -23.66
N ASP A 58 -2.82 18.22 -22.58
CA ASP A 58 -3.22 19.64 -22.62
C ASP A 58 -2.01 20.59 -22.67
N THR A 59 -0.95 20.28 -21.92
CA THR A 59 0.20 21.17 -21.74
C THR A 59 1.45 20.74 -22.50
N GLY A 60 1.47 19.53 -23.06
CA GLY A 60 2.62 18.95 -23.75
C GLY A 60 3.70 18.38 -22.84
N ALA A 61 3.56 18.49 -21.51
CA ALA A 61 4.51 17.97 -20.54
C ALA A 61 3.79 17.38 -19.31
N LYS A 62 4.44 16.47 -18.58
CA LYS A 62 3.93 15.96 -17.31
C LYS A 62 4.17 17.00 -16.20
N SER A 63 3.28 17.03 -15.22
CA SER A 63 3.39 17.95 -14.09
C SER A 63 4.44 17.47 -13.09
N ALA A 64 5.26 18.40 -12.58
CA ALA A 64 6.21 18.17 -11.49
C ALA A 64 5.63 18.42 -10.09
N ALA A 65 4.32 18.68 -9.98
CA ALA A 65 3.65 18.88 -8.71
C ALA A 65 2.21 18.36 -8.73
N ILE A 66 1.80 17.69 -7.65
CA ILE A 66 0.42 17.20 -7.54
C ILE A 66 -0.60 18.35 -7.47
N GLY A 67 -0.15 19.54 -7.08
CA GLY A 67 -0.93 20.76 -7.08
C GLY A 67 -1.47 21.10 -8.47
N ASP A 68 -0.67 20.94 -9.53
CA ASP A 68 -1.10 21.28 -10.89
C ASP A 68 -2.12 20.27 -11.45
N LEU A 69 -2.09 19.03 -10.96
CA LEU A 69 -3.08 18.01 -11.30
C LEU A 69 -4.42 18.25 -10.60
N THR A 70 -4.39 18.84 -9.40
CA THR A 70 -5.58 19.15 -8.60
C THR A 70 -6.09 20.57 -8.83
N ALA A 71 -5.30 21.44 -9.45
CA ALA A 71 -5.63 22.84 -9.72
C ALA A 71 -6.93 22.95 -10.53
N GLY A 72 -7.98 23.45 -9.87
CA GLY A 72 -9.30 23.65 -10.47
C GLY A 72 -10.08 22.36 -10.75
N GLY A 73 -9.65 21.20 -10.23
CA GLY A 73 -10.38 19.93 -10.40
C GLY A 73 -10.37 19.35 -11.82
N LYS A 74 -9.53 19.87 -12.72
CA LYS A 74 -9.53 19.52 -14.16
C LYS A 74 -9.05 18.09 -14.43
N TYR A 75 -8.04 17.62 -13.69
CA TYR A 75 -7.43 16.29 -13.89
C TYR A 75 -7.61 15.37 -12.69
N LEU A 76 -7.58 15.93 -11.48
CA LEU A 76 -7.96 15.28 -10.23
C LEU A 76 -8.86 16.23 -9.44
N SER A 77 -10.02 15.74 -8.98
CA SER A 77 -10.88 16.51 -8.09
C SER A 77 -10.24 16.73 -6.71
N SER A 78 -9.37 15.81 -6.28
CA SER A 78 -8.55 15.91 -5.07
C SER A 78 -7.38 14.92 -5.16
N ALA A 79 -6.39 15.05 -4.27
CA ALA A 79 -5.38 14.00 -4.12
C ALA A 79 -6.06 12.66 -3.74
N PRO A 80 -5.58 11.51 -4.26
CA PRO A 80 -6.18 10.21 -3.93
C PRO A 80 -6.15 9.91 -2.44
N ALA A 81 -7.15 9.15 -1.98
CA ALA A 81 -7.21 8.68 -0.61
C ALA A 81 -5.96 7.84 -0.27
N LYS A 82 -5.38 8.10 0.89
CA LYS A 82 -4.23 7.35 1.40
C LYS A 82 -4.68 6.20 2.29
N PRO A 83 -4.07 5.00 2.17
CA PRO A 83 -4.34 3.90 3.07
C PRO A 83 -3.69 4.12 4.44
N SER A 84 -4.09 3.31 5.43
CA SER A 84 -3.70 3.45 6.84
C SER A 84 -2.21 3.26 7.13
N ASN A 85 -1.45 2.71 6.18
CA ASN A 85 0.01 2.55 6.24
C ASN A 85 0.77 3.74 5.64
N ALA A 86 0.07 4.79 5.23
CA ALA A 86 0.65 6.05 4.75
C ALA A 86 -0.08 7.25 5.39
N THR A 87 -0.51 7.13 6.65
CA THR A 87 -1.30 8.13 7.35
C THR A 87 -0.56 9.46 7.50
N GLY A 88 0.76 9.44 7.70
CA GLY A 88 1.60 10.65 7.70
C GLY A 88 1.98 11.14 6.29
N GLY A 89 1.81 10.30 5.28
CA GLY A 89 2.21 10.57 3.90
C GLY A 89 1.32 11.59 3.20
N VAL A 90 1.93 12.30 2.25
CA VAL A 90 1.27 13.16 1.27
C VAL A 90 1.71 12.70 -0.11
N TRP A 91 0.77 12.56 -1.04
CA TRP A 91 1.10 12.25 -2.42
C TRP A 91 1.87 13.39 -3.05
N ALA A 92 2.98 13.07 -3.69
CA ALA A 92 3.78 13.97 -4.51
C ALA A 92 4.00 13.33 -5.88
N THR A 93 4.44 14.12 -6.84
CA THR A 93 4.87 13.63 -8.16
C THR A 93 5.91 14.56 -8.73
N ASP A 94 6.87 14.03 -9.49
CA ASP A 94 7.89 14.79 -10.21
C ASP A 94 7.71 14.72 -11.75
N GLY A 95 6.56 14.17 -12.19
CA GLY A 95 6.25 13.91 -13.60
C GLY A 95 6.77 12.58 -14.13
N SER A 96 7.64 11.87 -13.38
CA SER A 96 8.11 10.51 -13.73
C SER A 96 7.59 9.46 -12.76
N VAL A 97 7.47 9.83 -11.49
CA VAL A 97 6.89 9.00 -10.44
C VAL A 97 5.86 9.78 -9.64
N ALA A 98 4.87 9.06 -9.12
CA ALA A 98 4.03 9.47 -8.00
C ALA A 98 4.55 8.77 -6.76
N SER A 99 4.77 9.52 -5.69
CA SER A 99 5.39 9.03 -4.46
C SER A 99 4.57 9.38 -3.23
N ILE A 100 4.60 8.50 -2.22
CA ILE A 100 4.02 8.74 -0.90
C ILE A 100 4.88 8.09 0.18
N THR A 101 5.17 8.84 1.24
CA THR A 101 5.87 8.31 2.40
C THR A 101 4.99 7.33 3.17
N LEU A 102 5.54 6.16 3.46
CA LEU A 102 4.88 5.15 4.29
C LEU A 102 5.17 5.43 5.78
N ASP A 103 4.24 5.02 6.64
CA ASP A 103 4.41 5.16 8.09
C ASP A 103 5.57 4.26 8.57
N ALA A 104 6.23 4.65 9.68
CA ALA A 104 7.45 4.04 10.22
C ALA A 104 7.36 2.55 10.62
N GLY A 105 6.24 1.87 10.33
CA GLY A 105 6.01 0.44 10.56
C GLY A 105 5.70 -0.37 9.30
N ALA A 106 5.72 0.23 8.10
CA ALA A 106 5.49 -0.53 6.87
C ALA A 106 6.59 -1.60 6.67
N GLY A 107 7.86 -1.19 6.80
CA GLY A 107 9.03 -2.08 6.84
C GLY A 107 9.15 -3.07 5.67
N LEU A 108 10.04 -4.04 5.83
CA LEU A 108 10.35 -5.05 4.82
C LEU A 108 9.15 -5.92 4.43
N THR A 109 8.28 -6.29 5.38
CA THR A 109 7.15 -7.19 5.09
C THR A 109 6.13 -6.55 4.16
N PHE A 110 5.78 -5.28 4.40
CA PHE A 110 4.89 -4.56 3.50
C PHE A 110 5.52 -4.42 2.12
N CYS A 111 6.79 -4.02 2.06
CA CYS A 111 7.48 -3.83 0.80
C CYS A 111 7.69 -5.12 0.02
N ASN A 112 7.83 -6.26 0.69
CA ASN A 112 7.82 -7.56 0.02
C ASN A 112 6.46 -7.92 -0.57
N GLU A 113 5.35 -7.53 0.06
CA GLU A 113 4.03 -7.66 -0.56
C GLU A 113 3.87 -6.71 -1.76
N VAL A 114 4.40 -5.49 -1.68
CA VAL A 114 4.47 -4.56 -2.83
C VAL A 114 5.26 -5.21 -3.98
N GLN A 115 6.45 -5.75 -3.72
CA GLN A 115 7.26 -6.43 -4.73
C GLN A 115 6.54 -7.60 -5.37
N LYS A 116 5.86 -8.41 -4.56
CA LYS A 116 5.08 -9.54 -5.04
C LYS A 116 3.98 -9.10 -6.01
N GLN A 117 3.27 -8.00 -5.70
CA GLN A 117 2.24 -7.45 -6.60
C GLN A 117 2.84 -6.77 -7.83
N ALA A 118 4.03 -6.19 -7.71
CA ALA A 118 4.77 -5.61 -8.83
C ALA A 118 5.38 -6.65 -9.79
N GLY A 119 5.34 -7.94 -9.43
CA GLY A 119 6.03 -9.01 -10.17
C GLY A 119 7.54 -9.08 -9.94
N GLY A 120 8.05 -8.34 -8.95
CA GLY A 120 9.45 -8.29 -8.57
C GLY A 120 9.85 -9.39 -7.58
N THR A 121 11.15 -9.54 -7.37
CA THR A 121 11.69 -10.42 -6.33
C THR A 121 11.58 -9.78 -4.95
N ALA A 122 11.38 -10.62 -3.93
CA ALA A 122 11.38 -10.20 -2.55
C ALA A 122 12.76 -9.67 -2.15
N LEU A 123 12.77 -8.60 -1.36
CA LEU A 123 13.94 -8.06 -0.68
C LEU A 123 14.38 -9.03 0.40
N ALA A 124 15.69 -9.29 0.46
CA ALA A 124 16.28 -10.24 1.40
C ALA A 124 16.20 -9.75 2.86
N ASP A 125 16.42 -8.46 3.09
CA ASP A 125 16.48 -7.84 4.41
C ASP A 125 16.19 -6.31 4.36
N GLU A 126 16.13 -5.68 5.52
CA GLU A 126 15.95 -4.21 5.67
C GLU A 126 17.13 -3.42 5.06
N ALA A 127 18.33 -4.01 4.96
CA ALA A 127 19.46 -3.35 4.32
C ALA A 127 19.26 -3.26 2.80
N ALA A 128 18.68 -4.29 2.18
CA ALA A 128 18.29 -4.29 0.77
C ALA A 128 17.19 -3.25 0.49
N LEU A 129 16.25 -3.05 1.42
CA LEU A 129 15.26 -1.96 1.33
C LEU A 129 15.92 -0.58 1.44
N THR A 130 16.81 -0.42 2.42
CA THR A 130 17.54 0.84 2.66
C THR A 130 18.46 1.21 1.48
N ALA A 131 19.08 0.21 0.84
CA ALA A 131 19.93 0.39 -0.32
C ALA A 131 19.15 0.72 -1.61
N ARG A 132 17.84 0.43 -1.65
CA ARG A 132 16.99 0.73 -2.81
C ARG A 132 16.55 2.18 -2.77
N THR A 133 17.25 3.05 -3.49
CA THR A 133 16.98 4.50 -3.50
C THR A 133 16.20 4.98 -4.73
N ALA A 134 15.87 4.08 -5.66
CA ALA A 134 15.13 4.40 -6.88
C ALA A 134 14.26 3.22 -7.33
N LEU A 135 13.16 3.53 -8.00
CA LEU A 135 12.26 2.55 -8.61
C LEU A 135 13.01 1.72 -9.67
N PRO A 136 13.00 0.37 -9.57
CA PRO A 136 13.58 -0.48 -10.61
C PRO A 136 12.98 -0.20 -12.00
N ALA A 137 13.80 -0.23 -13.04
CA ALA A 137 13.38 0.13 -14.41
C ALA A 137 12.34 -0.84 -14.99
N ASP A 138 12.37 -2.09 -14.53
CA ASP A 138 11.46 -3.18 -14.89
C ASP A 138 10.11 -3.13 -14.16
N GLN A 139 9.96 -2.28 -13.14
CA GLN A 139 8.78 -2.24 -12.27
C GLN A 139 7.98 -0.96 -12.46
N GLN A 140 6.65 -1.13 -12.47
CA GLN A 140 5.70 -0.01 -12.48
C GLN A 140 5.61 0.66 -11.11
N PHE A 141 5.81 -0.09 -10.04
CA PHE A 141 5.78 0.43 -8.67
C PHE A 141 6.65 -0.41 -7.74
N SER A 142 7.16 0.20 -6.67
CA SER A 142 7.98 -0.47 -5.67
C SER A 142 8.07 0.38 -4.39
N CYS A 143 8.63 -0.19 -3.33
CA CYS A 143 9.14 0.61 -2.22
C CYS A 143 10.59 1.01 -2.48
N VAL A 144 10.93 2.25 -2.14
CA VAL A 144 12.28 2.78 -2.12
C VAL A 144 12.54 3.49 -0.79
N THR A 145 13.80 3.80 -0.51
CA THR A 145 14.22 4.60 0.63
C THR A 145 14.69 5.96 0.13
N SER A 146 14.01 7.02 0.58
CA SER A 146 14.34 8.41 0.24
C SER A 146 14.35 9.28 1.50
N GLY A 147 15.44 10.01 1.71
CA GLY A 147 15.61 10.86 2.90
C GLY A 147 15.54 10.11 4.24
N GLY A 148 15.89 8.82 4.25
CA GLY A 148 15.79 7.95 5.44
C GLY A 148 14.39 7.39 5.71
N ASN A 149 13.40 7.68 4.86
CA ASN A 149 12.04 7.16 4.99
C ASN A 149 11.75 6.13 3.90
N THR A 150 10.92 5.15 4.21
CA THR A 150 10.35 4.25 3.20
C THR A 150 9.25 4.98 2.43
N VAL A 151 9.36 4.97 1.11
CA VAL A 151 8.46 5.65 0.18
C VAL A 151 7.93 4.62 -0.80
N PHE A 152 6.62 4.64 -1.05
CA PHE A 152 6.04 3.93 -2.17
C PHE A 152 6.13 4.82 -3.41
N GLU A 153 6.70 4.30 -4.49
CA GLU A 153 6.79 4.98 -5.78
C GLU A 153 6.01 4.21 -6.84
N PHE A 154 5.30 4.95 -7.68
CA PHE A 154 4.56 4.47 -8.83
C PHE A 154 4.97 5.27 -10.06
N ARG A 155 5.40 4.62 -11.13
CA ARG A 155 5.77 5.26 -12.39
C ARG A 155 4.53 5.88 -13.05
N VAL A 156 4.61 7.14 -13.46
CA VAL A 156 3.50 7.86 -14.12
C VAL A 156 3.85 8.28 -15.52
#